data_AF-A0A7S0R123-F1
#
_entry.id   AF-A0A7S0R123-F1
#
_cell.length_a   1.000
_cell.length_b   1.000
_cell.length_c   1.000
_cell.angle_alpha   90.00
_cell.angle_beta   90.00
_cell.angle_gamma   90.00
#
_symmetry.space_group_name_H-M   'P 1'
#
loop_
_entity.id
_entity.type
_entity.pdbx_description
1 polymer ?
#
loop_
_entity_poly.entity_id
_entity_poly.type
_entity_poly.pdbx_seq_one_letter_code
_entity_poly.pdbx_strand_id
1 'polypeptide(L)'
;GLQLVGRAEAAAAAEEAELRVELEEPAALWTAEQPNLYVVVLILKSADGVEVEDCESCMWGFRSVCAAAKELRVNGRPIVVAGVNRHEHCPRRGKAVTETSMVK
;
A
#
# COMPACT_ATOMS: atom_id res chain seq x y z
N GLY A 1 11.20 7.06 -14.73
CA GLY A 1 11.13 7.84 -13.48
C GLY A 1 9.76 7.65 -12.87
N LEU A 2 9.58 7.91 -11.57
CA LEU A 2 8.24 7.98 -10.97
C LEU A 2 7.49 9.19 -11.53
N GLN A 3 6.22 9.00 -11.85
CA GLN A 3 5.31 10.07 -12.26
C GLN A 3 4.43 10.44 -11.07
N LEU A 4 4.31 11.72 -10.76
CA LEU A 4 3.35 12.22 -9.78
C LEU A 4 1.94 12.07 -10.38
N VAL A 5 1.05 11.37 -9.69
CA VAL A 5 -0.33 11.10 -10.15
C VAL A 5 -1.40 11.77 -9.29
N GLY A 6 -1.00 12.38 -8.18
CA GLY A 6 -1.88 13.10 -7.28
C GLY A 6 -1.12 13.68 -6.10
N ARG A 7 -1.66 14.75 -5.51
CA ARG A 7 -1.12 15.42 -4.31
C ARG A 7 -2.26 16.07 -3.54
N ALA A 8 -2.12 16.10 -2.23
CA ALA A 8 -2.95 16.92 -1.35
C ALA A 8 -2.06 17.54 -0.27
N GLU A 9 -2.50 18.67 0.27
CA GLU A 9 -1.87 19.33 1.41
C GLU A 9 -2.97 19.82 2.35
N ALA A 10 -2.67 19.81 3.65
CA ALA A 10 -3.55 20.32 4.69
C ALA A 10 -2.70 21.01 5.74
N ALA A 11 -3.21 22.09 6.33
CA ALA A 11 -2.61 22.66 7.52
C ALA A 11 -2.92 21.76 8.72
N ALA A 12 -1.89 21.40 9.49
CA ALA A 12 -2.07 20.68 10.75
C ALA A 12 -2.66 21.66 11.78
N ALA A 13 -3.99 21.71 11.87
CA ALA A 13 -4.71 22.53 12.85
C ALA A 13 -5.02 21.77 14.16
N ALA A 14 -4.72 20.46 14.19
CA ALA A 14 -4.98 19.54 15.30
C ALA A 14 -3.87 18.47 15.35
N GLU A 15 -3.92 17.59 16.35
CA GLU A 15 -3.01 16.43 16.48
C GLU A 15 -3.16 15.41 15.34
N GLU A 16 -4.25 15.48 14.56
CA GLU A 16 -4.54 14.60 13.43
C GLU A 16 -4.93 15.42 12.18
N ALA A 17 -4.58 14.89 11.01
CA ALA A 17 -4.99 15.44 9.71
C ALA A 17 -5.41 14.33 8.75
N GLU A 18 -6.48 14.57 8.00
CA GLU A 18 -6.90 13.69 6.90
C GLU A 18 -6.57 14.37 5.56
N LEU A 19 -5.83 13.67 4.71
CA LEU A 19 -5.55 14.09 3.34
C LEU A 19 -6.35 13.22 2.38
N ARG A 20 -7.04 13.86 1.44
CA ARG A 20 -7.72 13.19 0.33
C ARG A 20 -7.07 13.62 -0.96
N VAL A 21 -6.61 12.65 -1.73
CA VAL A 21 -6.01 12.86 -3.03
C VAL A 21 -6.98 12.37 -4.08
N GLU A 22 -7.42 13.29 -4.95
CA GLU A 22 -8.11 12.93 -6.18
C GLU A 22 -7.07 12.67 -7.27
N LEU A 23 -7.29 11.62 -8.06
CA LEU A 23 -6.39 11.27 -9.17
C LEU A 23 -6.94 11.88 -10.46
N GLU A 24 -6.05 12.49 -11.24
CA GLU A 24 -6.41 13.09 -12.54
C GLU A 24 -6.84 12.03 -13.55
N GLU A 25 -6.24 10.84 -13.47
CA GLU A 25 -6.56 9.68 -14.29
C GLU A 25 -6.88 8.46 -13.42
N PRO A 26 -7.72 7.51 -13.90
CA PRO A 26 -7.99 6.28 -13.18
C PRO A 26 -6.71 5.50 -12.86
N ALA A 27 -6.52 5.12 -11.60
CA ALA A 27 -5.37 4.30 -11.20
C ALA A 27 -5.39 2.92 -11.85
N ALA A 28 -4.21 2.42 -12.21
CA ALA A 28 -4.02 1.01 -12.52
C ALA A 28 -4.28 0.18 -11.24
N LEU A 29 -5.24 -0.75 -11.33
CA LEU A 29 -5.67 -1.53 -10.18
C LEU A 29 -4.65 -2.62 -9.83
N TRP A 30 -4.44 -2.83 -8.54
CA TRP A 30 -3.67 -3.95 -8.02
C TRP A 30 -4.50 -5.24 -8.04
N THR A 31 -3.85 -6.33 -8.47
CA THR A 31 -4.33 -7.72 -8.35
C THR A 31 -3.14 -8.64 -8.04
N ALA A 32 -3.39 -9.91 -7.69
CA ALA A 32 -2.31 -10.86 -7.49
C ALA A 32 -1.57 -11.20 -8.81
N GLU A 33 -2.28 -11.12 -9.94
CA GLU A 33 -1.79 -11.39 -11.29
C GLU A 33 -1.08 -10.18 -11.91
N GLN A 34 -1.50 -8.97 -11.55
CA GLN A 34 -0.93 -7.70 -11.99
C GLN A 34 -0.74 -6.79 -10.75
N PRO A 35 0.40 -6.89 -10.05
CA PRO A 35 0.64 -6.18 -8.80
C PRO A 35 1.06 -4.73 -9.06
N ASN A 36 0.17 -3.92 -9.64
CA ASN A 36 0.40 -2.49 -9.88
C ASN A 36 0.53 -1.76 -8.54
N LEU A 37 1.66 -1.10 -8.31
CA LEU A 37 1.97 -0.38 -7.07
C LEU A 37 2.38 1.07 -7.35
N TYR A 38 1.95 1.94 -6.46
CA TYR A 38 2.30 3.35 -6.40
C TYR A 38 3.15 3.60 -5.15
N VAL A 39 3.95 4.66 -5.14
CA VAL A 39 4.61 5.13 -3.92
C VAL A 39 3.77 6.26 -3.34
N VAL A 40 3.29 6.08 -2.12
CA VAL A 40 2.71 7.18 -1.34
C VAL A 40 3.82 7.76 -0.48
N VAL A 41 3.98 9.08 -0.54
CA VAL A 41 4.94 9.83 0.29
C VAL A 41 4.13 10.79 1.14
N LEU A 42 4.29 10.69 2.46
CA LEU A 42 3.71 11.61 3.44
C LEU A 42 4.83 12.50 3.96
N ILE A 43 4.66 13.81 3.86
CA ILE A 43 5.65 14.80 4.28
C ILE A 43 5.01 15.67 5.35
N LEU A 44 5.61 15.68 6.54
CA LEU A 44 5.32 16.66 7.58
C LEU A 44 6.28 17.84 7.40
N LYS A 45 5.72 19.05 7.31
CA LYS A 45 6.49 20.29 7.21
C LYS A 45 6.33 21.11 8.48
N SER A 46 7.35 21.91 8.78
CA SER A 46 7.31 22.92 9.83
C SER A 46 6.15 23.89 9.64
N ALA A 47 5.79 24.60 10.71
CA ALA A 47 4.65 25.53 10.70
C ALA A 47 4.79 26.67 9.67
N ASP A 48 6.02 27.04 9.29
CA ASP A 48 6.30 28.01 8.24
C ASP A 48 6.28 27.40 6.81
N GLY A 49 6.12 26.08 6.70
CA GLY A 49 6.06 25.32 5.47
C GLY A 49 7.39 25.16 4.73
N VAL A 50 8.50 25.61 5.34
CA VAL A 50 9.81 25.66 4.68
C VAL A 50 10.61 24.37 4.89
N GLU A 51 10.68 23.89 6.12
CA GLU A 51 11.47 22.71 6.48
C GLU A 51 10.61 21.44 6.47
N VAL A 52 11.21 20.32 6.09
CA VAL A 52 10.61 18.99 6.24
C VAL A 52 11.00 18.47 7.63
N GLU A 53 10.01 18.32 8.51
CA GLU A 53 10.20 17.77 9.84
C GLU A 53 10.24 16.24 9.82
N ASP A 54 9.40 15.62 8.98
CA ASP A 54 9.35 14.17 8.83
C ASP A 54 8.90 13.74 7.42
N CYS A 55 9.29 12.55 7.01
CA CYS A 55 8.96 11.99 5.71
C CYS A 55 8.87 10.46 5.77
N GLU A 56 7.69 9.94 5.47
CA GLU A 56 7.42 8.50 5.44
C GLU A 56 6.90 8.09 4.06
N SER A 57 7.20 6.86 3.65
CA SER A 57 6.72 6.35 2.37
C SER A 57 6.35 4.88 2.42
N CYS A 58 5.39 4.49 1.59
CA CYS A 58 4.99 3.10 1.45
C CYS A 58 4.52 2.78 0.02
N MET A 59 4.55 1.48 -0.31
CA MET A 59 3.96 0.99 -1.56
C MET A 59 2.45 0.83 -1.39
N TRP A 60 1.69 1.36 -2.33
CA TRP A 60 0.23 1.38 -2.30
C TRP A 60 -0.35 0.69 -3.55
N GLY A 61 -1.23 -0.28 -3.34
CA GLY A 61 -1.94 -0.97 -4.42
C GLY A 61 -3.44 -0.70 -4.36
N PHE A 62 -3.96 0.07 -5.33
CA PHE A 62 -5.38 0.40 -5.43
C PHE A 62 -6.21 -0.86 -5.70
N ARG A 63 -7.00 -1.28 -4.71
CA ARG A 63 -7.93 -2.40 -4.85
C ARG A 63 -9.14 -2.23 -3.94
N SER A 64 -10.26 -2.81 -4.34
CA SER A 64 -11.39 -3.06 -3.43
C SER A 64 -11.48 -4.54 -3.13
N VAL A 65 -11.82 -4.88 -1.88
CA VAL A 65 -12.09 -6.26 -1.46
C VAL A 65 -13.47 -6.28 -0.81
N CYS A 66 -14.35 -7.16 -1.27
CA CYS A 66 -15.65 -7.33 -0.66
C CYS A 66 -16.07 -8.81 -0.62
N ALA A 67 -16.84 -9.16 0.41
CA ALA A 67 -17.56 -10.42 0.46
C ALA A 67 -19.02 -10.13 0.10
N ALA A 68 -19.47 -10.60 -1.05
CA ALA A 68 -20.82 -10.34 -1.55
C ALA A 68 -21.33 -11.53 -2.37
N ALA A 69 -22.63 -11.81 -2.27
CA ALA A 69 -23.26 -12.94 -2.95
C ALA A 69 -22.56 -14.29 -2.68
N LYS A 70 -22.09 -14.51 -1.44
CA LYS A 70 -21.33 -15.71 -1.02
C LYS A 70 -19.99 -15.91 -1.74
N GLU A 71 -19.45 -14.86 -2.36
CA GLU A 71 -18.16 -14.87 -3.04
C GLU A 71 -17.22 -13.83 -2.43
N LEU A 72 -15.92 -14.16 -2.40
CA LEU A 72 -14.87 -13.18 -2.17
C LEU A 72 -14.53 -12.51 -3.51
N ARG A 73 -14.57 -11.18 -3.54
CA ARG A 73 -14.33 -10.39 -4.75
C ARG A 73 -13.19 -9.41 -4.55
N VAL A 74 -12.38 -9.25 -5.58
CA VAL A 74 -11.36 -8.20 -5.70
C VAL A 74 -11.69 -7.37 -6.94
N ASN A 75 -11.78 -6.06 -6.78
CA ASN A 75 -12.15 -5.14 -7.87
C ASN A 75 -13.48 -5.54 -8.55
N GLY A 76 -14.46 -5.98 -7.74
CA GLY A 76 -15.78 -6.43 -8.18
C GLY A 76 -15.84 -7.83 -8.79
N ARG A 77 -14.70 -8.47 -9.07
CA ARG A 77 -14.62 -9.79 -9.71
C ARG A 77 -14.42 -10.89 -8.67
N PRO A 78 -15.15 -12.02 -8.74
CA PRO A 78 -14.93 -13.14 -7.84
C PRO A 78 -13.55 -13.74 -8.07
N ILE A 79 -12.89 -14.18 -6.98
CA ILE A 79 -11.55 -14.78 -7.06
C ILE A 79 -11.56 -16.22 -6.56
N VAL A 80 -10.58 -17.00 -7.02
CA VAL A 80 -10.24 -18.31 -6.46
C VAL A 80 -8.93 -18.17 -5.70
N VAL A 81 -8.93 -18.52 -4.42
CA VAL A 81 -7.72 -18.49 -3.59
C VAL A 81 -6.92 -19.78 -3.85
N ALA A 82 -5.94 -19.71 -4.75
CA ALA A 82 -4.97 -20.77 -4.98
C ALA A 82 -3.80 -20.70 -3.97
N GLY A 83 -4.13 -20.72 -2.68
CA GLY A 83 -3.18 -20.49 -1.60
C GLY A 83 -2.45 -21.76 -1.12
N VAL A 84 -1.28 -21.55 -0.51
CA VAL A 84 -0.58 -22.56 0.30
C VAL A 84 -0.29 -21.99 1.69
N ASN A 85 -0.28 -22.84 2.71
CA ASN A 85 0.13 -22.42 4.05
C ASN A 85 1.66 -22.38 4.14
N ARG A 86 2.23 -21.19 4.34
CA ARG A 86 3.67 -21.00 4.56
C ARG A 86 3.95 -20.79 6.05
N HIS A 87 4.48 -21.82 6.72
CA HIS A 87 4.97 -21.67 8.08
C HIS A 87 6.34 -20.98 8.08
N GLU A 88 6.54 -20.06 9.02
CA GLU A 88 7.87 -19.51 9.28
C GLU A 88 8.75 -20.60 9.90
N HIS A 89 9.58 -21.25 9.06
CA HIS A 89 10.50 -22.29 9.48
C HIS A 89 11.75 -22.30 8.59
N CYS A 90 12.91 -22.32 9.23
CA CYS A 90 14.22 -22.49 8.62
C CYS A 90 14.89 -23.74 9.23
N PRO A 91 15.37 -24.70 8.43
CA PRO A 91 15.99 -25.93 8.93
C PRO A 91 17.17 -25.71 9.88
N ARG A 92 17.90 -24.59 9.74
CA ARG A 92 19.07 -24.25 10.58
C ARG A 92 18.76 -23.31 11.74
N ARG A 93 17.73 -22.45 11.59
CA ARG A 93 17.44 -21.34 12.52
C ARG A 93 16.11 -21.48 13.26
N GLY A 94 15.40 -22.59 13.06
CA GLY A 94 14.07 -22.78 13.63
C GLY A 94 13.10 -21.71 13.12
N LYS A 95 12.56 -20.89 14.02
CA LYS A 95 11.59 -19.84 13.68
C LYS A 95 12.21 -18.52 13.22
N ALA A 96 13.53 -18.35 13.34
CA ALA A 96 14.21 -17.13 12.89
C ALA A 96 14.53 -17.18 11.38
N VAL A 97 13.49 -17.01 10.56
CA VAL A 97 13.55 -16.99 9.09
C VAL A 97 14.26 -15.71 8.61
N THR A 98 15.03 -15.76 7.53
CA THR A 98 15.68 -14.58 6.93
C THR A 98 14.91 -14.05 5.74
N GLU A 99 15.09 -12.78 5.40
CA GLU A 99 14.54 -12.17 4.18
C GLU A 99 14.89 -12.99 2.92
N THR A 100 16.16 -13.37 2.76
CA THR A 100 16.62 -14.21 1.64
C THR A 100 15.93 -15.58 1.58
N SER A 101 15.37 -16.08 2.68
CA SER A 101 14.60 -17.33 2.67
C SER A 101 13.10 -17.13 2.45
N MET A 102 12.64 -15.87 2.42
CA MET A 102 11.28 -15.49 2.00
C MET A 102 11.23 -15.22 0.50
N VAL A 103 12.28 -14.59 -0.04
CA VAL A 103 12.43 -14.31 -1.47
C VAL A 103 13.10 -15.52 -2.14
N LYS A 104 12.38 -16.19 -3.05
CA LYS A 104 12.91 -17.24 -3.91
C LYS A 104 12.74 -16.85 -5.37
#